data_AF-A0AAU0HHD1-F1
#
_entry.id   AF-A0AAU0HHD1-F1
#
_cell.length_a   1.000
_cell.length_b   1.000
_cell.length_c   1.000
_cell.angle_alpha   90.00
_cell.angle_beta   90.00
_cell.angle_gamma   90.00
#
_symmetry.space_group_name_H-M   'P 1'
#
loop_
_entity.id
_entity.type
_entity.pdbx_description
1 polymer ?
#
loop_
_entity_poly.entity_id
_entity_poly.type
_entity_poly.pdbx_seq_one_letter_code
_entity_poly.pdbx_strand_id
1 'polypeptide(L)' 'MTERTLDELLYHMPTVQRHASNEWVRGFAASIVRQSRRRNWNPSDKQMGTMRRLVAELFTADKEEDEIILVE' A
#
# COMPACT_ATOMS: atom_id res chain seq x y z
N MET A 1 -11.25 -9.65 9.81
CA MET A 1 -10.39 -8.47 10.01
C MET A 1 -11.09 -7.26 9.40
N THR A 2 -11.11 -6.12 10.09
CA THR A 2 -11.69 -4.87 9.58
C THR A 2 -10.91 -4.42 8.34
N GLU A 3 -11.62 -3.92 7.32
CA GLU A 3 -10.96 -3.36 6.14
C GLU A 3 -10.17 -2.10 6.51
N ARG A 4 -8.97 -1.92 5.94
CA ARG A 4 -8.17 -0.71 6.14
C ARG A 4 -8.93 0.52 5.62
N THR A 5 -8.90 1.57 6.42
CA THR A 5 -9.43 2.91 6.13
C THR A 5 -8.63 3.60 5.01
N LEU A 6 -9.21 4.64 4.40
CA LEU A 6 -8.51 5.42 3.38
C LEU A 6 -7.20 6.03 3.92
N ASP A 7 -7.22 6.57 5.14
CA ASP A 7 -6.06 7.22 5.74
C ASP A 7 -4.90 6.24 5.96
N GLU A 8 -5.19 5.03 6.47
CA GLU A 8 -4.19 3.97 6.62
C GLU A 8 -3.61 3.57 5.26
N LEU A 9 -4.46 3.44 4.23
CA LEU A 9 -3.98 3.11 2.89
C LEU A 9 -3.08 4.21 2.34
N LEU A 10 -3.49 5.48 2.43
CA LEU A 10 -2.70 6.62 1.97
C LEU A 10 -1.37 6.74 2.71
N TYR A 11 -1.34 6.43 4.00
CA TYR A 11 -0.12 6.40 4.80
C TYR A 11 0.90 5.40 4.23
N HIS A 12 0.45 4.23 3.74
CA HIS A 12 1.33 3.19 3.21
C HIS A 12 1.66 3.32 1.71
N MET A 13 0.89 4.08 0.92
CA MET A 13 1.13 4.20 -0.54
C MET A 13 2.55 4.70 -0.90
N PRO A 14 3.19 5.63 -0.18
CA PRO A 14 4.59 5.99 -0.42
C PRO A 14 5.55 4.81 -0.26
N THR A 15 5.30 3.92 0.70
CA THR A 15 6.09 2.69 0.89
C THR A 15 5.86 1.72 -0.26
N VAL A 16 4.59 1.49 -0.66
CA VAL A 16 4.27 0.71 -1.86
C VAL A 16 5.06 1.22 -3.07
N GLN A 17 5.06 2.53 -3.30
CA GLN A 17 5.79 3.13 -4.42
C GLN A 17 7.30 2.87 -4.36
N ARG A 18 7.91 2.96 -3.16
CA ARG A 18 9.36 2.78 -2.99
C ARG A 18 9.79 1.33 -3.22
N HIS A 19 9.02 0.38 -2.70
CA HIS A 19 9.33 -1.05 -2.73
C HIS A 19 8.81 -1.79 -3.98
N ALA A 20 7.96 -1.15 -4.79
CA ALA A 20 7.41 -1.78 -5.99
C ALA A 20 8.49 -2.12 -7.04
N SER A 21 8.74 -3.40 -7.26
CA SER A 21 9.55 -3.89 -8.39
C SER A 21 8.83 -3.71 -9.74
N ASN A 22 7.50 -3.79 -9.72
CA ASN A 22 6.65 -3.61 -10.89
C ASN A 22 6.40 -2.12 -11.19
N GLU A 23 6.73 -1.67 -12.41
CA GLU A 23 6.56 -0.28 -12.87
C GLU A 23 5.11 0.19 -12.80
N TRP A 24 4.14 -0.67 -13.13
CA TRP A 24 2.72 -0.33 -13.02
C TRP A 24 2.32 -0.03 -11.58
N VAL A 25 2.77 -0.86 -10.62
CA VAL A 25 2.49 -0.66 -9.19
C VAL A 25 3.12 0.66 -8.71
N ARG A 26 4.37 0.91 -9.10
CA ARG A 26 5.07 2.15 -8.79
C ARG A 26 4.34 3.38 -9.32
N GLY A 27 3.91 3.34 -10.58
CA GLY A 27 3.15 4.43 -11.22
C GLY A 27 1.77 4.65 -10.60
N PHE A 28 1.05 3.57 -10.30
CA PHE A 28 -0.23 3.62 -9.61
C PHE A 28 -0.09 4.27 -8.23
N ALA A 29 0.88 3.80 -7.43
CA ALA A 29 1.11 4.34 -6.10
C ALA A 29 1.50 5.82 -6.10
N ALA A 30 2.41 6.21 -7.01
CA ALA A 30 2.79 7.61 -7.21
C ALA A 30 1.59 8.49 -7.59
N SER A 31 0.70 7.97 -8.44
CA SER A 31 -0.53 8.66 -8.85
C SER A 31 -1.47 8.90 -7.67
N ILE A 32 -1.68 7.90 -6.81
CA ILE A 32 -2.50 8.03 -5.60
C ILE A 32 -1.90 9.07 -4.64
N VAL A 33 -0.59 8.98 -4.35
CA VAL A 33 0.11 9.92 -3.46
C VAL A 33 0.01 11.36 -3.97
N ARG A 34 0.08 11.55 -5.29
CA ARG A 34 -0.05 12.88 -5.89
C ARG A 34 -1.48 13.41 -5.83
N GLN A 35 -2.45 12.56 -6.15
CA GLN A 35 -3.86 12.96 -6.24
C GLN A 35 -4.49 13.18 -4.86
N SER A 36 -4.09 12.43 -3.84
CA SER A 36 -4.63 12.53 -2.48
C SER A 36 -4.43 13.89 -1.82
N ARG A 37 -3.50 14.69 -2.33
CA ARG A 37 -3.25 16.07 -1.88
C ARG A 37 -4.28 17.08 -2.39
N ARG A 38 -5.12 16.70 -3.37
CA ARG A 38 -6.12 17.60 -3.93
C ARG A 38 -7.31 17.71 -2.98
N ARG A 39 -7.79 18.95 -2.79
CA ARG A 39 -9.00 19.21 -2.00
C ARG A 39 -10.18 18.41 -2.55
N ASN A 40 -10.94 17.77 -1.66
CA ASN A 40 -12.10 16.93 -1.97
C ASN A 40 -11.79 15.73 -2.89
N TRP A 41 -10.53 15.28 -2.94
CA TRP A 41 -10.21 14.05 -3.64
C TRP A 41 -10.73 12.84 -2.85
N ASN A 42 -11.36 11.92 -3.57
CA ASN A 42 -11.71 10.61 -3.07
C ASN A 42 -11.36 9.59 -4.16
N PRO A 43 -10.73 8.46 -3.83
CA PRO A 43 -10.49 7.41 -4.81
C PRO A 43 -11.80 6.74 -5.23
N SER A 44 -11.81 6.12 -6.41
CA SER A 44 -12.89 5.20 -6.80
C SER A 44 -12.83 3.90 -6.01
N ASP A 45 -13.93 3.14 -5.96
CA ASP A 45 -13.97 1.83 -5.32
C ASP A 45 -12.94 0.85 -5.89
N LYS A 46 -12.67 0.94 -7.19
CA LYS A 46 -11.62 0.16 -7.85
C LYS A 46 -10.24 0.56 -7.34
N GLN A 47 -9.97 1.86 -7.22
CA GLN A 47 -8.70 2.33 -6.66
C GLN A 47 -8.55 1.90 -5.21
N MET A 48 -9.61 1.97 -4.42
CA MET A 48 -9.65 1.51 -3.03
C MET A 48 -9.30 0.02 -2.92
N GLY A 49 -9.93 -0.84 -3.73
CA GLY A 49 -9.63 -2.27 -3.77
C GLY A 49 -8.18 -2.56 -4.15
N THR A 50 -7.65 -1.86 -5.15
CA THR A 50 -6.23 -1.97 -5.53
C THR A 50 -5.31 -1.51 -4.39
N MET A 51 -5.60 -0.38 -3.74
CA MET A 51 -4.80 0.12 -2.61
C MET A 51 -4.78 -0.91 -1.47
N ARG A 52 -5.93 -1.49 -1.11
CA ARG A 52 -6.01 -2.53 -0.08
C ARG A 52 -5.15 -3.73 -0.40
N ARG A 53 -5.21 -4.21 -1.63
CA ARG A 53 -4.38 -5.34 -2.10
C ARG A 53 -2.89 -5.02 -1.99
N LEU A 54 -2.44 -3.90 -2.55
CA LEU A 54 -1.02 -3.54 -2.56
C LEU A 54 -0.47 -3.34 -1.15
N VAL A 55 -1.25 -2.72 -0.26
CA VAL A 55 -0.85 -2.56 1.14
C VAL A 55 -0.88 -3.91 1.86
N ALA A 56 -1.79 -4.83 1.54
CA ALA A 56 -1.76 -6.19 2.11
C ALA A 56 -0.52 -6.98 1.66
N GLU A 57 -0.10 -6.82 0.40
CA GLU A 57 1.12 -7.44 -0.14
C GLU A 57 2.37 -6.95 0.61
N LEU A 58 2.45 -5.68 1.02
CA LEU A 58 3.57 -5.18 1.85
C LEU A 58 3.78 -6.01 3.12
N PHE A 59 2.71 -6.27 3.87
CA PHE A 59 2.80 -7.04 5.13
C PHE A 59 2.79 -8.56 4.94
N THR A 60 2.68 -9.02 3.70
CA THR A 60 2.79 -10.45 3.37
C THR A 60 4.18 -10.78 2.85
N ALA A 61 4.84 -9.85 2.17
CA ALA A 61 6.22 -9.99 1.69
C ALA A 61 7.23 -10.14 2.85
N ASP A 62 7.02 -9.45 3.97
CA ASP A 62 7.90 -9.54 5.14
C ASP A 62 7.88 -10.93 5.84
N LYS A 63 6.90 -11.80 5.53
CA LYS A 63 6.85 -13.15 6.13
C LYS A 63 7.92 -14.11 5.61
N GLU A 64 8.58 -13.79 4.50
CA GLU A 64 9.68 -14.64 3.98
C GLU A 64 11.06 -14.20 4.46
N GLU A 65 11.23 -12.97 4.96
CA GLU A 65 12.53 -12.44 5.43
C GLU A 65 12.66 -12.39 6.97
N ASP A 66 11.56 -12.33 7.73
CA ASP A 66 11.58 -12.41 9.19
C ASP A 66 11.51 -13.87 9.68
N GLU A 67 12.57 -14.66 9.42
CA GLU A 67 12.83 -15.87 10.21
C GLU A 67 13.22 -15.42 11.63
N ILE A 68 12.22 -15.28 12.50
CA ILE A 68 12.41 -14.96 13.92
C ILE A 68 13.20 -16.11 14.55
N ILE A 69 14.52 -15.92 14.71
CA ILE A 69 15.35 -16.82 15.52
C ILE A 69 14.94 -16.58 16.98
N LEU A 70 14.10 -17.47 17.50
CA LEU A 70 13.91 -17.62 18.95
C LEU A 70 15.23 -18.12 19.53
N VAL A 71 15.95 -17.24 20.23
CA VAL A 71 17.05 -17.65 21.11
C VAL A 71 16.45 -18.05 22.46
N GLU A 72 16.67 -19.31 22.83
CA GLU A 72 16.35 -19.89 24.14
C GLU A 72 17.52 -19.71 25.11
#